data_AF-A0A6L8G455-F1
#
_entry.id   AF-A0A6L8G455-F1
#
_cell.length_a   1.000
_cell.length_b   1.000
_cell.length_c   1.000
_cell.angle_alpha   90.00
_cell.angle_beta   90.00
_cell.angle_gamma   90.00
#
_symmetry.space_group_name_H-M   'P 1'
#
loop_
_entity.id
_entity.type
_entity.pdbx_description
1 polymer ?
#
loop_
_entity_poly.entity_id
_entity_poly.type
_entity_poly.pdbx_seq_one_letter_code
_entity_poly.pdbx_strand_id
1 'polypeptide(L)'
;MSGVSDPRACRDLWRRVLLTVVLDLKSADRIAQRTAERWVGPHPSRDFREVCELAGFHPDRTHAALSALLPSSPKERAVRIRALRHGTGEMLDAA
;
A
#
# COMPACT_ATOMS: atom_id res chain seq x y z
N MET A 1 16.49 -32.45 5.70
CA MET A 1 16.31 -31.42 6.75
C MET A 1 15.34 -30.38 6.21
N SER A 2 14.05 -30.55 6.48
CA SER A 2 13.04 -29.57 6.08
C SER A 2 13.23 -28.33 6.96
N GLY A 3 13.82 -27.27 6.39
CA GLY A 3 13.81 -25.96 7.02
C GLY A 3 12.36 -25.49 7.08
N VAL A 4 11.68 -25.81 8.17
CA VAL A 4 10.33 -25.31 8.44
C VAL A 4 10.49 -23.81 8.64
N SER A 5 10.29 -23.03 7.58
CA SER A 5 10.11 -21.59 7.69
C SER A 5 9.00 -21.35 8.71
N ASP A 6 9.32 -20.67 9.81
CA ASP A 6 8.36 -20.35 10.86
C ASP A 6 7.12 -19.72 10.20
N PRO A 7 5.93 -20.34 10.32
CA PRO A 7 4.69 -19.83 9.73
C PRO A 7 4.38 -18.39 10.17
N ARG A 8 4.87 -17.97 11.34
CA ARG A 8 4.78 -16.58 11.80
C ARG A 8 5.72 -15.67 11.03
N ALA A 9 6.99 -16.06 10.87
CA ALA A 9 7.95 -15.32 10.07
C ALA A 9 7.51 -15.15 8.61
N CYS A 10 6.94 -16.20 8.01
CA CYS A 10 6.36 -16.13 6.66
C CYS A 10 5.21 -15.12 6.62
N ARG A 11 4.26 -15.20 7.56
CA ARG A 11 3.12 -14.28 7.63
C ARG A 11 3.56 -12.83 7.83
N ASP A 12 4.54 -12.59 8.70
CA ASP A 12 5.05 -11.25 9.00
C ASP A 12 5.81 -10.65 7.82
N LEU A 13 6.50 -11.46 7.01
CA LEU A 13 7.07 -11.02 5.75
C LEU A 13 5.98 -10.49 4.81
N TRP A 14 4.91 -11.26 4.59
CA TRP A 14 3.84 -10.85 3.68
C TRP A 14 3.03 -9.66 4.20
N ARG A 15 2.89 -9.52 5.53
CA ARG A 15 2.36 -8.30 6.15
C ARG A 15 3.22 -7.08 5.86
N ARG A 16 4.55 -7.22 5.90
CA ARG A 16 5.47 -6.13 5.54
C ARG A 16 5.34 -5.76 4.06
N VAL A 17 5.14 -6.72 3.17
CA VAL A 17 4.87 -6.43 1.75
C VAL A 17 3.62 -5.55 1.61
N LEU A 18 2.51 -5.91 2.26
CA LEU A 18 1.28 -5.09 2.24
C LEU A 18 1.47 -3.72 2.89
N LEU A 19 2.25 -3.64 3.98
CA LEU A 19 2.60 -2.35 4.59
C LEU A 19 3.40 -1.48 3.62
N THR A 20 4.38 -2.04 2.92
CA THR A 20 5.15 -1.32 1.89
C THR A 20 4.23 -0.80 0.79
N VAL A 21 3.25 -1.58 0.33
CA VAL A 21 2.25 -1.10 -0.63
C VAL A 21 1.48 0.11 -0.09
N VAL A 22 1.06 0.09 1.19
CA VAL A 22 0.39 1.26 1.81
C VAL A 22 1.30 2.49 1.82
N LEU A 23 2.58 2.31 2.15
CA LEU A 23 3.57 3.39 2.18
C LEU A 23 3.81 3.93 0.76
N ASP A 24 3.95 3.06 -0.23
CA ASP A 24 4.17 3.42 -1.63
C ASP A 24 2.96 4.16 -2.22
N LEU A 25 1.73 3.74 -1.91
CA LEU A 25 0.51 4.47 -2.28
C LEU A 25 0.51 5.91 -1.73
N LYS A 26 1.13 6.12 -0.56
CA LYS A 26 1.28 7.42 0.09
C LYS A 26 2.61 8.10 -0.21
N SER A 27 3.44 7.55 -1.10
CA SER A 27 4.77 8.09 -1.37
C SER A 27 4.71 9.34 -2.27
N ALA A 28 5.65 10.26 -2.05
CA ALA A 28 5.92 11.36 -2.97
C ALA A 28 6.76 10.92 -4.19
N ASP A 29 7.39 9.74 -4.14
CA ASP A 29 8.04 9.10 -5.27
C ASP A 29 6.99 8.55 -6.24
N ARG A 30 7.02 9.08 -7.46
CA ARG A 30 6.06 8.73 -8.53
C ARG A 30 6.22 7.30 -9.03
N ILE A 31 7.43 6.74 -8.99
CA ILE A 31 7.68 5.38 -9.46
C ILE A 31 7.08 4.41 -8.45
N ALA A 32 7.40 4.56 -7.17
CA ALA A 32 6.84 3.76 -6.09
C ALA A 32 5.30 3.84 -6.07
N GLN A 33 4.74 5.05 -6.09
CA GLN A 33 3.29 5.25 -6.10
C GLN A 33 2.61 4.58 -7.29
N ARG A 34 3.10 4.80 -8.52
CA ARG A 34 2.49 4.21 -9.73
C ARG A 34 2.60 2.68 -9.73
N THR A 35 3.71 2.13 -9.23
CA THR A 35 3.88 0.69 -9.10
C THR A 35 2.85 0.11 -8.13
N ALA A 36 2.67 0.73 -6.96
CA ALA A 36 1.68 0.29 -5.97
C ALA A 36 0.24 0.43 -6.47
N GLU A 37 -0.11 1.53 -7.13
CA GLU A 37 -1.44 1.71 -7.74
C GLU A 37 -1.73 0.63 -8.80
N ARG A 38 -0.75 0.32 -9.66
CA ARG A 38 -0.89 -0.74 -10.68
C ARG A 38 -1.03 -2.12 -10.05
N TRP A 39 -0.33 -2.36 -8.95
CA TRP A 39 -0.39 -3.63 -8.23
C TRP A 39 -1.76 -3.84 -7.56
N VAL A 40 -2.33 -2.80 -6.95
CA VAL A 40 -3.70 -2.84 -6.40
C VAL A 40 -4.72 -3.03 -7.52
N GLY A 41 -4.61 -2.23 -8.57
CA GLY A 41 -5.45 -2.33 -9.77
C GLY A 41 -6.96 -2.16 -9.52
N PRO A 42 -7.78 -2.23 -10.59
CA PRO A 42 -9.24 -2.12 -10.47
C PRO A 42 -9.89 -3.36 -9.85
N HIS A 43 -9.21 -4.51 -9.90
CA HIS A 43 -9.67 -5.79 -9.35
C HIS A 43 -8.47 -6.53 -8.74
N PRO A 44 -8.64 -7.30 -7.66
CA PRO A 44 -7.54 -8.02 -7.05
C PRO A 44 -7.02 -9.10 -8.01
N SER A 45 -5.73 -9.03 -8.33
CA SER A 45 -5.04 -10.04 -9.14
C SER A 45 -4.88 -11.36 -8.38
N ARG A 46 -4.45 -12.43 -9.07
CA ARG A 46 -4.11 -13.70 -8.43
C ARG A 46 -3.03 -13.52 -7.37
N ASP A 47 -1.94 -12.84 -7.71
CA ASP A 47 -0.82 -12.61 -6.80
C ASP A 47 -1.21 -11.73 -5.61
N PHE A 48 -2.08 -10.73 -5.83
CA PHE A 48 -2.63 -9.93 -4.74
C PHE A 48 -3.38 -10.80 -3.72
N ARG A 49 -4.25 -11.71 -4.20
CA ARG A 49 -5.01 -12.62 -3.34
C ARG A 49 -4.07 -13.54 -2.56
N GLU A 50 -3.08 -14.12 -3.24
CA GLU A 50 -2.07 -14.99 -2.63
C GLU A 50 -1.28 -14.27 -1.53
N VAL A 51 -0.81 -13.04 -1.78
CA VAL A 51 -0.13 -12.22 -0.77
C VAL A 51 -1.03 -11.92 0.43
N CYS A 52 -2.31 -11.61 0.20
CA CYS A 52 -3.26 -11.38 1.28
C CYS A 52 -3.46 -12.62 2.16
N GLU A 53 -3.67 -13.78 1.53
CA GLU A 53 -3.85 -15.05 2.23
C GLU A 53 -2.61 -15.43 3.06
N LEU A 54 -1.42 -15.29 2.46
CA LEU A 54 -0.14 -15.54 3.14
C LEU A 54 0.09 -14.57 4.31
N ALA A 55 -0.35 -13.32 4.19
CA ALA A 55 -0.32 -12.33 5.27
C ALA A 55 -1.40 -12.56 6.35
N GLY A 56 -2.38 -13.43 6.10
CA GLY A 56 -3.52 -13.69 6.98
C GLY A 56 -4.63 -12.65 6.90
N PHE A 57 -4.83 -12.02 5.74
CA PHE A 57 -5.91 -11.06 5.48
C PHE A 57 -6.87 -11.57 4.42
N HIS A 58 -8.14 -11.14 4.52
CA HIS A 58 -9.13 -11.43 3.49
C HIS A 58 -8.86 -10.57 2.24
N PRO A 59 -8.71 -11.17 1.03
CA PRO A 59 -8.34 -10.41 -0.16
C PRO A 59 -9.31 -9.27 -0.49
N ASP A 60 -10.62 -9.52 -0.51
CA ASP A 60 -11.60 -8.49 -0.93
C ASP A 60 -11.66 -7.30 0.04
N ARG A 61 -11.59 -7.55 1.35
CA ARG A 61 -11.56 -6.48 2.36
C ARG A 61 -10.28 -5.65 2.25
N THR A 62 -9.15 -6.32 2.00
CA THR A 62 -7.85 -5.66 1.83
C THR A 62 -7.83 -4.84 0.54
N HIS A 63 -8.35 -5.39 -0.55
CA HIS A 63 -8.47 -4.68 -1.83
C HIS A 63 -9.35 -3.44 -1.70
N ALA A 64 -10.52 -3.54 -1.03
CA ALA A 64 -11.38 -2.40 -0.76
C ALA A 64 -10.66 -1.30 0.05
N ALA A 65 -9.95 -1.69 1.11
CA ALA A 65 -9.20 -0.75 1.94
C ALA A 65 -8.06 -0.05 1.17
N LEU A 66 -7.30 -0.78 0.35
CA LEU A 66 -6.23 -0.21 -0.46
C LEU A 66 -6.78 0.63 -1.62
N SER A 67 -7.90 0.24 -2.22
CA SER A 67 -8.56 0.99 -3.29
C SER A 67 -9.08 2.34 -2.81
N ALA A 68 -9.55 2.44 -1.56
CA ALA A 68 -9.94 3.70 -0.95
C ALA A 68 -8.76 4.68 -0.78
N LEU A 69 -7.51 4.19 -0.87
CA LEU A 69 -6.31 5.03 -0.89
C LEU A 69 -5.92 5.47 -2.29
N LEU A 70 -6.60 5.05 -3.36
CA LEU A 70 -6.29 5.49 -4.72
C LEU A 70 -6.92 6.86 -4.99
N PRO A 71 -6.25 7.74 -5.75
CA PRO A 71 -6.85 9.00 -6.18
C PRO A 71 -7.99 8.71 -7.18
N SER A 72 -9.14 9.37 -7.00
CA SER A 72 -10.33 9.21 -7.85
C SER A 72 -10.19 9.96 -9.19
N SER A 73 -9.25 10.90 -9.29
CA SER A 73 -8.97 11.67 -10.51
C SER A 73 -7.51 12.11 -10.65
N PRO A 74 -7.05 12.50 -11.87
CA PRO A 74 -5.73 13.11 -12.07
C PRO A 74 -5.51 14.38 -11.24
N LYS A 75 -6.57 15.16 -10.99
CA LYS A 75 -6.51 16.38 -10.18
C LYS A 75 -6.25 16.06 -8.71
N GLU A 76 -7.02 15.14 -8.13
CA GLU A 76 -6.81 14.68 -6.74
C GLU A 76 -5.39 14.12 -6.54
N ARG A 77 -4.91 13.36 -7.53
CA ARG A 77 -3.53 12.87 -7.55
C ARG A 77 -2.51 14.01 -7.46
N ALA A 78 -2.65 15.05 -8.29
CA ALA A 78 -1.74 16.18 -8.29
C ALA A 78 -1.75 16.95 -6.96
N VAL A 79 -2.94 17.16 -6.37
CA VAL A 79 -3.11 17.81 -5.06
C VAL A 79 -2.43 16.99 -3.97
N ARG A 80 -2.67 15.68 -3.93
CA ARG A 80 -2.07 14.79 -2.93
C ARG A 80 -0.55 14.75 -3.03
N ILE A 81 0.01 14.68 -4.23
CA ILE A 81 1.46 14.71 -4.45
C ILE A 81 2.06 16.02 -3.89
N ARG A 82 1.39 17.15 -4.15
CA ARG A 82 1.79 18.44 -3.60
C ARG A 82 1.77 18.41 -2.07
N ALA A 83 0.68 17.93 -1.48
CA ALA A 83 0.55 17.82 -0.02
C ALA A 83 1.64 16.92 0.60
N LEU A 84 1.96 15.77 0.00
CA LEU A 84 3.02 14.87 0.50
C LEU A 84 4.43 15.46 0.39
N ARG A 85 4.67 16.34 -0.58
CA ARG A 85 5.96 17.04 -0.75
C ARG A 85 6.15 18.21 0.21
N HIS A 86 5.06 18.85 0.63
CA HIS A 86 5.11 20.00 1.54
C HIS A 86 4.78 19.61 3.00
N GLY A 87 4.09 18.49 3.22
CA GLY A 87 3.62 18.02 4.53
C GLY A 87 4.70 17.42 5.44
N THR A 88 5.97 17.41 5.02
CA THR A 88 7.12 17.18 5.91
C THR A 88 7.67 18.47 6.53
N GLY A 89 6.99 19.61 6.35
CA GLY A 89 7.50 20.93 6.77
C GLY A 89 6.57 21.81 7.62
N GLU A 90 5.38 21.38 8.04
CA GLU A 90 4.51 22.20 8.91
C GLU A 90 4.00 21.40 10.11
N MET A 91 4.91 21.14 11.03
CA MET A 91 4.60 21.25 12.46
C MET A 91 5.08 22.65 12.82
N LEU A 92 4.17 23.62 12.95
CA LEU A 92 4.24 24.80 13.82
C LEU A 92 3.02 25.72 13.58
N ASP A 93 2.33 25.97 14.68
CA ASP A 93 1.54 27.17 15.03
C ASP A 93 0.24 27.52 14.30
N ALA A 94 -0.87 27.30 15.02
CA ALA A 94 -1.83 28.34 15.41
C ALA A 94 -2.73 27.71 16.49
N ALA A 95 -2.47 27.97 17.78
CA ALA A 95 -2.98 29.11 18.56
C ALA A 95 -4.47 28.93 18.93
#